data_AF-A0A0W1SK57-F1
#
_entry.id   AF-A0A0W1SK57-F1
#
_cell.length_a   1.000
_cell.length_b   1.000
_cell.length_c   1.000
_cell.angle_alpha   90.00
_cell.angle_beta   90.00
_cell.angle_gamma   90.00
#
_symmetry.space_group_name_H-M   'P 1'
#
loop_
_entity.id
_entity.type
_entity.pdbx_description
1 polymer ?
#
loop_
_entity_poly.entity_id
_entity_poly.type
_entity_poly.pdbx_seq_one_letter_code
_entity_poly.pdbx_strand_id
1 'polypeptide(L)'
;MDIKKFLSESRAVSPVIGVILMVAITVILAAVIGTFVLGLGDQVGDTAPQASFSFEYDSDTDNVTITHESGDGIATEDLSIIVSSAPGATVTPFDGGDDLINAGDTFEVDTGVLDSGDTVRIVWTSESGANSATLQKYTYNN
;
A
#
# COMPACT_ATOMS: atom_id res chain seq x y z
N MET A 1 -41.23 23.73 -59.47
CA MET A 1 -40.30 22.90 -58.67
C MET A 1 -40.56 23.25 -57.21
N ASP A 2 -41.16 22.32 -56.45
CA ASP A 2 -41.64 22.56 -55.08
C ASP A 2 -40.54 22.40 -54.03
N ILE A 3 -39.92 23.51 -53.67
CA ILE A 3 -38.85 23.60 -52.65
C ILE A 3 -39.37 23.19 -51.25
N LYS A 4 -40.70 23.20 -51.04
CA LYS A 4 -41.35 22.77 -49.79
C LYS A 4 -41.34 21.25 -49.57
N LYS A 5 -41.19 20.45 -50.63
CA LYS A 5 -41.12 18.98 -50.54
C LYS A 5 -39.72 18.50 -50.10
N PHE A 6 -38.67 19.23 -50.48
CA PHE A 6 -37.29 18.94 -50.07
C PHE A 6 -36.98 19.29 -48.60
N LEU A 7 -37.67 20.28 -48.01
CA LEU A 7 -37.49 20.65 -46.61
C LEU A 7 -38.30 19.75 -45.64
N SER A 8 -39.36 19.10 -46.13
CA SER A 8 -40.14 18.11 -45.36
C SER A 8 -39.60 16.68 -45.45
N GLU A 9 -38.65 16.43 -46.36
CA GLU A 9 -37.82 15.21 -46.42
C GLU A 9 -36.52 15.36 -45.61
N SER A 10 -36.58 16.12 -44.51
CA SER A 10 -35.53 16.15 -43.49
C SER A 10 -35.53 14.82 -42.74
N ARG A 11 -34.96 13.80 -43.41
CA ARG A 11 -34.23 12.66 -42.84
C ARG A 11 -34.60 12.37 -41.40
N ALA A 12 -35.65 11.57 -41.21
CA ALA A 12 -35.78 10.76 -40.01
C ALA A 12 -34.51 9.89 -39.92
N VAL A 13 -33.53 10.38 -39.15
CA VAL A 13 -32.34 9.62 -38.81
C VAL A 13 -32.88 8.31 -38.20
N SER A 14 -32.55 7.19 -38.84
CA SER A 14 -33.27 5.94 -38.59
C SER A 14 -33.25 5.57 -37.10
N PRO A 15 -34.32 4.97 -36.55
CA PRO A 15 -34.35 4.48 -35.16
C PRO A 15 -33.09 3.67 -34.79
N VAL A 16 -32.51 2.97 -35.77
CA VAL A 16 -31.31 2.14 -35.63
C VAL A 16 -30.05 2.97 -35.38
N ILE A 17 -29.89 4.14 -36.02
CA ILE A 17 -28.71 4.99 -35.79
C ILE A 17 -28.73 5.54 -34.36
N GLY A 18 -29.91 5.90 -33.84
CA GLY A 18 -30.08 6.32 -32.45
C GLY A 18 -29.70 5.21 -31.47
N VAL A 19 -30.11 3.98 -31.74
CA VAL A 19 -29.76 2.81 -30.91
C VAL A 19 -28.26 2.52 -30.96
N ILE A 20 -27.64 2.51 -32.15
CA ILE A 20 -26.21 2.27 -32.29
C ILE A 20 -25.40 3.34 -31.53
N LEU A 21 -25.80 4.61 -31.64
CA LEU A 21 -25.11 5.70 -30.96
C LEU A 21 -25.27 5.63 -29.44
N MET A 22 -26.46 5.28 -28.94
CA MET A 22 -26.71 5.07 -27.51
C MET A 22 -25.90 3.89 -26.96
N VAL A 23 -25.86 2.77 -27.69
CA VAL A 23 -25.07 1.59 -27.31
C VAL A 23 -23.58 1.92 -27.34
N ALA A 24 -23.08 2.62 -28.35
CA ALA A 24 -21.68 2.98 -28.44
C ALA A 24 -21.21 3.83 -27.26
N ILE A 25 -21.96 4.88 -26.89
CA ILE A 25 -21.60 5.74 -25.76
C ILE A 25 -21.65 4.97 -24.44
N THR A 26 -22.69 4.16 -24.23
CA THR A 26 -22.80 3.37 -22.99
C THR A 26 -21.69 2.33 -22.86
N VAL A 27 -21.27 1.69 -23.96
CA VAL A 27 -20.10 0.77 -23.96
C VAL A 27 -18.81 1.50 -23.62
N ILE A 28 -18.58 2.68 -24.20
CA ILE A 28 -17.39 3.49 -23.89
C ILE A 28 -17.39 3.91 -22.42
N LEU A 29 -18.51 4.44 -21.92
CA LEU A 29 -18.63 4.86 -20.52
C LEU A 29 -18.45 3.69 -19.56
N ALA A 30 -19.06 2.53 -19.86
CA ALA A 30 -18.90 1.33 -19.07
C ALA A 30 -17.45 0.84 -19.04
N ALA A 31 -16.76 0.85 -20.18
CA ALA A 31 -15.34 0.49 -20.25
C ALA A 31 -14.46 1.45 -19.44
N VAL A 32 -14.66 2.76 -19.60
CA VAL A 32 -13.90 3.78 -18.86
C VAL A 32 -14.09 3.62 -17.36
N ILE A 33 -15.34 3.57 -16.88
CA ILE A 33 -15.64 3.41 -15.46
C ILE A 33 -15.11 2.05 -14.96
N GLY A 34 -15.24 0.99 -15.74
CA GLY A 34 -14.69 -0.33 -15.40
C GLY A 34 -13.19 -0.29 -15.16
N THR A 35 -12.42 0.39 -16.02
CA THR A 35 -10.97 0.56 -15.83
C THR A 35 -10.63 1.45 -14.64
N PHE A 36 -11.43 2.49 -14.36
CA PHE A 36 -11.24 3.34 -13.18
C PHE A 36 -11.51 2.58 -11.87
N VAL A 37 -12.59 1.78 -11.82
CA VAL A 37 -12.92 0.98 -10.64
C VAL A 37 -11.88 -0.11 -10.40
N LEU A 38 -11.41 -0.77 -11.46
CA LEU A 38 -10.33 -1.76 -11.34
C LEU A 38 -9.02 -1.12 -10.88
N GLY A 39 -8.66 0.05 -11.42
CA GLY A 39 -7.46 0.78 -11.01
C GLY A 39 -7.50 1.35 -9.58
N LEU A 40 -8.68 1.51 -8.98
CA LEU A 40 -8.82 1.82 -7.56
C LEU A 40 -8.55 0.59 -6.69
N GLY A 41 -8.84 -0.62 -7.18
CA GLY A 41 -8.55 -1.87 -6.47
C GLY A 41 -7.05 -2.07 -6.23
N ASP A 42 -6.22 -1.81 -7.23
CA ASP A 42 -4.76 -1.89 -7.11
C ASP A 42 -4.23 -0.87 -6.06
N GLN A 43 -4.90 0.25 -5.88
CA GLN A 43 -4.44 1.32 -4.99
C GLN A 43 -4.73 1.05 -3.50
N VAL A 44 -5.72 0.21 -3.20
CA VAL A 44 -6.18 -0.06 -1.82
C VAL A 44 -5.21 -0.96 -1.05
N GLY A 45 -4.38 -1.76 -1.72
CA GLY A 45 -3.36 -2.62 -1.08
C GLY A 45 -1.93 -2.09 -1.12
N ASP A 46 -1.69 -0.99 -1.82
CA ASP A 46 -0.35 -0.46 -2.10
C ASP A 46 0.01 0.79 -1.28
N THR A 47 -0.91 1.25 -0.42
CA THR A 47 -0.65 2.38 0.47
C THR A 47 -0.10 1.90 1.81
N ALA A 48 1.10 2.35 2.17
CA ALA A 48 1.72 1.97 3.43
C ALA A 48 0.88 2.44 4.65
N PRO A 49 0.69 1.58 5.66
CA PRO A 49 -0.06 1.92 6.86
C PRO A 49 0.62 3.06 7.62
N GLN A 50 -0.17 3.86 8.36
CA GLN A 50 0.35 4.91 9.22
C GLN A 50 0.44 4.37 10.66
N ALA A 51 1.65 4.06 11.10
CA ALA A 51 1.94 3.57 12.44
C ALA A 51 3.18 4.25 13.03
N SER A 52 3.17 4.43 14.35
CA SER A 52 4.28 4.95 15.14
C SER A 52 4.79 3.84 16.04
N PHE A 53 6.11 3.67 16.07
CA PHE A 53 6.78 2.68 16.91
C PHE A 53 7.69 3.37 17.92
N SER A 54 8.00 2.72 19.02
CA SER A 54 9.10 3.11 19.89
C SER A 54 10.12 1.98 19.95
N PHE A 55 11.38 2.33 20.22
CA PHE A 55 12.51 1.42 20.23
C PHE A 55 13.28 1.63 21.54
N GLU A 56 13.49 0.56 22.28
CA GLU A 56 14.30 0.53 23.48
C GLU A 56 15.38 -0.54 23.31
N TYR A 57 16.65 -0.12 23.26
CA TYR A 57 17.78 -1.04 23.18
C TYR A 57 18.29 -1.38 24.58
N ASP A 58 18.39 -2.66 24.87
CA ASP A 58 19.00 -3.20 26.09
C ASP A 58 20.39 -3.75 25.74
N SER A 59 21.43 -3.09 26.24
CA SER A 59 22.83 -3.47 26.03
C SER A 59 23.28 -4.67 26.87
N ASP A 60 22.51 -5.07 27.90
CA ASP A 60 22.83 -6.25 28.71
C ASP A 60 22.40 -7.54 28.00
N THR A 61 21.35 -7.47 27.19
CA THR A 61 20.81 -8.61 26.42
C THR A 61 21.00 -8.51 24.91
N ASP A 62 21.51 -7.38 24.40
CA ASP A 62 21.64 -7.07 22.97
C ASP A 62 20.31 -7.11 22.19
N ASN A 63 19.21 -6.84 22.90
CA ASN A 63 17.86 -6.88 22.33
C ASN A 63 17.32 -5.46 22.11
N VAL A 64 16.52 -5.30 21.06
CA VAL A 64 15.70 -4.12 20.86
C VAL A 64 14.24 -4.49 21.09
N THR A 65 13.64 -3.89 22.12
CA THR A 65 12.20 -3.93 22.34
C THR A 65 11.56 -2.88 21.45
N ILE A 66 10.62 -3.32 20.63
CA ILE A 66 9.86 -2.46 19.73
C ILE A 66 8.40 -2.49 20.18
N THR A 67 7.83 -1.32 20.39
CA THR A 67 6.42 -1.16 20.79
C THR A 67 5.66 -0.45 19.69
N HIS A 68 4.50 -0.97 19.30
CA HIS A 68 3.58 -0.25 18.43
C HIS A 68 2.79 0.74 19.27
N GLU A 69 3.09 2.05 19.17
CA GLU A 69 2.49 3.06 20.06
C GLU A 69 1.10 3.47 19.60
N SER A 70 0.90 3.63 18.29
CA SER A 70 -0.36 4.12 17.72
C SER A 70 -0.39 3.92 16.21
N GLY A 71 -1.58 3.76 15.64
CA GLY A 71 -1.78 3.76 14.20
C GLY A 71 -2.66 2.62 13.71
N ASP A 72 -2.53 2.33 12.43
CA ASP A 72 -3.20 1.20 11.78
C ASP A 72 -2.62 -0.13 12.28
N GLY A 73 -3.46 -1.16 12.37
CA GLY A 73 -2.99 -2.53 12.62
C GLY A 73 -2.29 -3.08 11.38
N ILE A 74 -1.17 -3.77 11.57
CA ILE A 74 -0.33 -4.25 10.46
C ILE A 74 -0.14 -5.76 10.58
N ALA A 75 -0.31 -6.48 9.47
CA ALA A 75 -0.08 -7.91 9.43
C ALA A 75 1.42 -8.21 9.66
N THR A 76 1.71 -9.22 10.46
CA THR A 76 3.10 -9.56 10.79
C THR A 76 3.89 -10.08 9.58
N GLU A 77 3.20 -10.72 8.63
CA GLU A 77 3.79 -11.20 7.37
C GLU A 77 4.29 -10.09 6.44
N ASP A 78 3.67 -8.91 6.51
CA ASP A 78 4.03 -7.74 5.71
C ASP A 78 5.17 -6.92 6.34
N LEU A 79 5.54 -7.24 7.59
CA LEU A 79 6.57 -6.53 8.36
C LEU A 79 7.89 -7.28 8.36
N SER A 80 8.95 -6.52 8.11
CA SER A 80 10.33 -6.99 8.20
C SER A 80 11.17 -6.00 8.99
N ILE A 81 12.11 -6.53 9.75
CA ILE A 81 13.00 -5.72 10.57
C ILE A 81 14.38 -5.83 9.98
N ILE A 82 14.96 -4.67 9.68
CA ILE A 82 16.27 -4.58 9.04
C ILE A 82 17.22 -3.91 10.02
N VAL A 83 18.13 -4.71 10.55
CA VAL A 83 19.27 -4.24 11.35
C VAL A 83 20.43 -4.04 10.39
N SER A 84 20.81 -2.78 10.16
CA SER A 84 22.02 -2.46 9.41
C SER A 84 23.17 -2.30 10.38
N SER A 85 24.08 -3.27 10.41
CA SER A 85 25.39 -3.18 11.05
C SER A 85 26.48 -3.21 9.98
N ALA A 86 27.61 -2.53 10.16
CA ALA A 86 28.71 -2.66 9.21
C ALA A 86 29.40 -4.04 9.42
N PRO A 87 29.46 -4.97 8.44
CA PRO A 87 29.33 -4.76 6.99
C PRO A 87 28.09 -5.39 6.31
N GLY A 88 26.99 -5.66 7.00
CA GLY A 88 25.80 -6.31 6.43
C GLY A 88 24.47 -5.96 7.11
N ALA A 89 23.38 -6.03 6.36
CA ALA A 89 22.05 -5.89 6.93
C ALA A 89 21.46 -7.27 7.24
N THR A 90 21.10 -7.52 8.50
CA THR A 90 20.33 -8.69 8.89
C THR A 90 18.85 -8.36 8.74
N VAL A 91 18.13 -9.20 7.99
CA VAL A 91 16.67 -9.12 7.87
C VAL A 91 16.08 -10.19 8.75
N THR A 92 15.39 -9.80 9.81
CA THR A 92 14.61 -10.70 10.65
C THR A 92 13.13 -10.57 10.26
N PRO A 93 12.47 -11.68 9.89
CA PRO A 93 11.02 -11.66 9.76
C PRO A 93 10.42 -11.38 11.14
N PHE A 94 9.27 -10.72 11.14
CA PHE A 94 8.55 -10.43 12.35
C PHE A 94 7.96 -11.71 12.94
N ASP A 95 8.23 -11.99 14.23
CA ASP A 95 7.64 -13.13 14.97
C ASP A 95 6.97 -12.62 16.25
N GLY A 96 5.77 -12.05 16.11
CA GLY A 96 4.99 -11.53 17.24
C GLY A 96 4.02 -12.52 17.85
N GLY A 97 4.02 -13.78 17.41
CA GLY A 97 3.05 -14.80 17.82
C GLY A 97 1.62 -14.60 17.31
N ASP A 98 1.21 -13.36 17.03
CA ASP A 98 -0.08 -12.97 16.46
C ASP A 98 0.04 -12.58 14.97
N ASP A 99 -1.04 -12.80 14.21
CA ASP A 99 -1.09 -12.48 12.77
C ASP A 99 -1.15 -10.96 12.50
N LEU A 100 -1.54 -10.16 13.50
CA LEU A 100 -1.78 -8.73 13.39
C LEU A 100 -1.23 -7.98 14.60
N ILE A 101 -0.44 -6.94 14.36
CA ILE A 101 0.11 -6.06 15.39
C ILE A 101 -0.75 -4.80 15.52
N ASN A 102 -1.24 -4.55 16.73
CA ASN A 102 -2.07 -3.41 17.09
C ASN A 102 -1.36 -2.49 18.07
N ALA A 103 -1.92 -1.29 18.26
CA ALA A 103 -1.37 -0.33 19.19
C ALA A 103 -1.39 -0.90 20.62
N GLY A 104 -0.24 -0.87 21.29
CA GLY A 104 0.00 -1.46 22.59
C GLY A 104 0.79 -2.77 22.55
N ASP A 105 0.92 -3.40 21.38
CA ASP A 105 1.67 -4.65 21.26
C ASP A 105 3.19 -4.38 21.27
N THR A 106 3.92 -5.28 21.92
CA THR A 106 5.37 -5.20 22.11
C THR A 106 6.03 -6.48 21.67
N PHE A 107 7.21 -6.36 21.07
CA PHE A 107 7.99 -7.51 20.67
C PHE A 107 9.47 -7.20 20.79
N GLU A 108 10.28 -8.24 20.97
CA GLU A 108 11.73 -8.12 21.10
C GLU A 108 12.41 -8.72 19.88
N VAL A 109 13.45 -8.04 19.42
CA VAL A 109 14.34 -8.56 18.37
C VAL A 109 15.76 -8.60 18.91
N ASP A 110 16.36 -9.77 18.84
CA ASP A 110 17.80 -9.93 19.00
C ASP A 110 18.50 -9.28 17.80
N THR A 111 19.13 -8.13 18.05
CA THR A 111 19.87 -7.39 17.01
C THR A 111 21.35 -7.73 17.02
N GLY A 112 21.80 -8.51 18.00
CA GLY A 112 23.20 -8.53 18.42
C GLY A 112 23.67 -7.16 18.91
N VAL A 113 24.97 -7.09 19.21
CA VAL A 113 25.64 -5.86 19.66
C VAL A 113 25.50 -4.79 18.57
N LEU A 114 24.96 -3.63 18.95
CA LEU A 114 24.87 -2.45 18.09
C LEU A 114 26.07 -1.52 18.32
N ASP A 115 26.71 -1.10 17.24
CA ASP A 115 27.75 -0.08 17.26
C ASP A 115 27.16 1.33 17.02
N SER A 116 27.85 2.36 17.50
CA SER A 116 27.42 3.76 17.30
C SER A 116 27.32 4.06 15.79
N GLY A 117 26.12 4.42 15.33
CA GLY A 117 25.81 4.63 13.92
C GLY A 117 24.99 3.50 13.28
N ASP A 118 24.83 2.35 13.95
CA ASP A 118 23.98 1.27 13.47
C ASP A 118 22.51 1.65 13.53
N THR A 119 21.71 1.03 12.66
CA THR A 119 20.30 1.41 12.49
C THR A 119 19.39 0.22 12.46
N VAL A 120 18.29 0.31 13.19
CA VAL A 120 17.18 -0.65 13.16
C VAL A 120 16.01 0.00 12.43
N ARG A 121 15.46 -0.68 11.44
CA ARG A 121 14.36 -0.18 10.61
C ARG A 121 13.22 -1.17 10.58
N ILE A 122 12.01 -0.64 10.67
CA ILE A 122 10.78 -1.39 10.41
C ILE A 122 10.38 -1.09 8.97
N VAL A 123 10.30 -2.14 8.15
CA VAL A 123 9.95 -2.04 6.74
C VAL A 123 8.68 -2.84 6.49
N TRP A 124 7.66 -2.14 5.99
CA TRP A 124 6.45 -2.74 5.48
C TRP A 124 6.60 -3.02 3.99
N THR A 125 6.07 -4.16 3.54
CA THR A 125 5.94 -4.53 2.13
C THR A 125 4.48 -4.82 1.86
N SER A 126 3.94 -4.34 0.74
CA SER A 126 2.56 -4.66 0.36
C SER A 126 2.39 -6.15 0.07
N GLU A 127 1.17 -6.66 0.23
CA GLU A 127 0.82 -8.07 -0.08
C GLU A 127 1.18 -8.44 -1.53
N SER A 128 1.11 -7.48 -2.45
CA SER A 128 1.50 -7.64 -3.85
C SER A 128 3.02 -7.70 -4.07
N GLY A 129 3.81 -7.31 -3.07
CA GLY A 129 5.25 -7.08 -3.15
C GLY A 129 5.66 -5.89 -4.03
N ALA A 130 4.69 -5.15 -4.58
CA ALA A 130 4.95 -4.07 -5.53
C ALA A 130 5.48 -2.80 -4.84
N ASN A 131 5.13 -2.60 -3.57
CA ASN A 131 5.50 -1.42 -2.79
C ASN A 131 6.13 -1.82 -1.46
N SER A 132 7.07 -1.00 -1.00
CA SER A 132 7.64 -1.12 0.34
C SER A 132 7.94 0.27 0.91
N ALA A 133 7.84 0.39 2.22
CA ALA A 133 8.08 1.64 2.94
C ALA A 133 8.79 1.35 4.27
N THR A 134 9.77 2.19 4.61
CA THR A 134 10.30 2.21 5.99
C THR A 134 9.33 3.01 6.85
N LEU A 135 8.66 2.34 7.79
CA LEU A 135 7.70 2.96 8.70
C LEU A 135 8.43 3.78 9.76
N GLN A 136 9.48 3.19 10.34
CA GLN A 136 10.30 3.89 11.32
C GLN A 136 11.75 3.40 11.33
N LYS A 137 12.64 4.30 11.76
CA LYS A 137 14.08 4.05 11.90
C LYS A 137 14.54 4.50 13.28
N TYR A 138 15.27 3.63 13.95
CA TYR A 138 16.08 3.90 15.12
C TYR A 138 17.57 3.91 14.74
N THR A 139 18.34 4.83 15.32
CA THR A 139 19.80 4.88 15.15
C THR A 139 20.42 4.84 16.53
N TYR A 140 21.26 3.83 16.76
CA TYR A 140 21.98 3.70 18.02
C TYR A 140 23.13 4.72 18.03
N ASN A 141 23.15 5.56 19.06
CA ASN A 141 24.23 6.52 19.28
C ASN A 141 24.69 6.34 20.73
N ASN A 142 25.87 5.75 20.91
CA ASN A 142 26.60 5.70 22.17
C ASN A 142 27.65 6.81 22.19
#